data_AF-A0A2V1BVX0-F1
#
_entry.id   AF-A0A2V1BVX0-F1
#
_cell.length_a   1.000
_cell.length_b   1.000
_cell.length_c   1.000
_cell.angle_alpha   90.00
_cell.angle_beta   90.00
_cell.angle_gamma   90.00
#
_symmetry.space_group_name_H-M   'P 1'
#
loop_
_entity.id
_entity.type
_entity.pdbx_description
1 polymer ?
#
loop_
_entity_poly.entity_id
_entity_poly.type
_entity_poly.pdbx_seq_one_letter_code
_entity_poly.pdbx_strand_id
1 'polypeptide(L)'
;MPTLPRIPLLILTSLPIASASLIATYFYYRPLPLTIPRKITTKNTLSPSCTAKSTSRSFSIVNPCNHIAVPDSISINLLKSEIGELTDEEVLARFLKGFFGGWSFLPERTLFGALRLVGRSFIPVGFTVGIPTDSLSLSSPNDLSKTKLPEKYSKLFHGNFMALDVSIRDQGTEALSNSTSENVTTSFVDIAFGDDRRGFAGLHRLEVSRNEDAEQGGVTLCYSSVSCNPTRNVLPFPGLVFAFHRWYGMCLFRDGVEMVLRK
;
A
#
# COMPACT_ATOMS: atom_id res chain seq x y z
N MET A 1 18.67 -19.56 59.55
CA MET A 1 19.01 -19.06 58.20
C MET A 1 17.72 -18.73 57.48
N PRO A 2 17.46 -17.47 57.08
CA PRO A 2 16.24 -17.13 56.35
C PRO A 2 16.42 -17.44 54.86
N THR A 3 15.47 -18.17 54.29
CA THR A 3 15.37 -18.45 52.86
C THR A 3 14.79 -17.23 52.13
N LEU A 4 15.52 -16.69 51.15
CA LEU A 4 15.01 -15.64 50.27
C LEU A 4 13.78 -16.11 49.47
N PRO A 5 12.76 -15.25 49.28
CA PRO A 5 11.62 -15.57 48.46
C PRO A 5 12.01 -15.56 46.97
N ARG A 6 11.69 -16.64 46.27
CA ARG A 6 11.76 -16.70 44.80
C ARG A 6 10.71 -15.76 44.23
N ILE A 7 11.14 -14.61 43.71
CA ILE A 7 10.29 -13.73 42.88
C ILE A 7 9.93 -14.49 41.60
N PRO A 8 8.65 -14.57 41.21
CA PRO A 8 8.22 -15.40 40.09
C PRO A 8 8.63 -14.78 38.74
N LEU A 9 9.13 -15.64 37.85
CA LEU A 9 9.54 -15.40 36.45
C LEU A 9 8.43 -14.81 35.54
N LEU A 10 7.23 -14.53 36.07
CA LEU A 10 6.06 -14.04 35.34
C LEU A 10 6.04 -12.53 35.08
N ILE A 11 6.89 -11.74 35.76
CA ILE A 11 6.94 -10.28 35.58
C ILE A 11 7.82 -9.89 34.37
N LEU A 12 8.75 -10.76 33.95
CA LEU A 12 9.73 -10.41 32.90
C LEU A 12 9.19 -10.57 31.46
N THR A 13 8.12 -11.33 31.26
CA THR A 13 7.53 -11.56 29.92
C THR A 13 6.28 -10.73 29.64
N SER A 14 5.62 -10.16 30.66
CA SER A 14 4.41 -9.35 30.48
C SER A 14 4.70 -7.92 30.02
N LEU A 15 5.81 -7.33 30.48
CA LEU A 15 6.26 -6.00 30.07
C LEU A 15 6.44 -5.85 28.55
N PRO A 16 7.19 -6.73 27.85
CA PRO A 16 7.38 -6.60 26.40
C PRO A 16 6.09 -6.81 25.61
N ILE A 17 5.18 -7.67 26.06
CA ILE A 17 3.88 -7.92 25.39
C ILE A 17 2.96 -6.70 25.53
N ALA A 18 2.88 -6.10 26.72
CA ALA A 18 2.09 -4.89 26.95
C ALA A 18 2.63 -3.71 26.12
N SER A 19 3.95 -3.53 26.06
CA SER A 19 4.58 -2.50 25.23
C SER A 19 4.33 -2.72 23.74
N ALA A 20 4.48 -3.93 23.23
CA ALA A 20 4.20 -4.24 21.82
C ALA A 20 2.72 -4.00 21.46
N SER A 21 1.81 -4.36 22.35
CA SER A 21 0.37 -4.14 22.17
C SER A 21 0.01 -2.65 22.18
N LEU A 22 0.62 -1.84 23.06
CA LEU A 22 0.44 -0.40 23.09
C LEU A 22 0.98 0.28 21.83
N ILE A 23 2.16 -0.13 21.36
CA ILE A 23 2.77 0.38 20.13
C ILE A 23 1.90 0.03 18.92
N ALA A 24 1.43 -1.22 18.83
CA ALA A 24 0.53 -1.66 17.78
C ALA A 24 -0.79 -0.87 17.78
N THR A 25 -1.39 -0.70 18.97
CA THR A 25 -2.60 0.10 19.15
C THR A 25 -2.38 1.55 18.74
N TYR A 26 -1.25 2.14 19.14
CA TYR A 26 -0.87 3.49 18.75
C TYR A 26 -0.78 3.63 17.23
N PHE A 27 -0.07 2.75 16.53
CA PHE A 27 0.04 2.83 15.07
C PHE A 27 -1.32 2.74 14.36
N TYR A 28 -2.23 1.91 14.89
CA TYR A 28 -3.55 1.74 14.31
C TYR A 28 -4.48 2.94 14.55
N TYR A 29 -4.41 3.55 15.75
CA TYR A 29 -5.34 4.60 16.19
C TYR A 29 -4.75 6.02 16.22
N ARG A 30 -3.46 6.20 15.88
CA ARG A 30 -2.80 7.52 15.98
C ARG A 30 -3.58 8.58 15.19
N PRO A 31 -3.86 9.76 15.75
CA PRO A 31 -4.68 10.77 15.09
C PRO A 31 -4.04 11.22 13.77
N LEU A 32 -4.88 11.43 12.75
CA LEU A 32 -4.45 12.10 11.52
C LEU A 32 -4.61 13.62 11.68
N PRO A 33 -3.74 14.44 11.07
CA PRO A 33 -3.81 15.90 11.15
C PRO A 33 -4.93 16.47 10.25
N LEU A 34 -6.16 16.02 10.49
CA LEU A 34 -7.37 16.45 9.78
C LEU A 34 -8.02 17.62 10.50
N THR A 35 -8.75 18.45 9.75
CA THR A 35 -9.54 19.54 10.34
C THR A 35 -10.72 19.01 11.16
N ILE A 36 -11.32 17.91 10.72
CA ILE A 36 -12.44 17.22 11.37
C ILE A 36 -12.11 15.73 11.42
N PRO A 37 -12.34 15.02 12.55
CA PRO A 37 -12.18 13.58 12.62
C PRO A 37 -13.04 12.88 11.56
N ARG A 38 -12.42 12.01 10.74
CA ARG A 38 -13.13 11.20 9.74
C ARG A 38 -12.88 9.73 9.93
N LYS A 39 -13.91 8.95 9.63
CA LYS A 39 -13.87 7.49 9.69
C LYS A 39 -13.13 6.95 8.47
N ILE A 40 -12.10 6.14 8.72
CA ILE A 40 -11.48 5.32 7.68
C ILE A 40 -12.38 4.10 7.46
N THR A 41 -12.68 3.79 6.20
CA THR A 41 -13.50 2.65 5.82
C THR A 41 -12.60 1.50 5.38
N THR A 42 -12.89 0.28 5.83
CA THR A 42 -12.18 -0.93 5.42
C THR A 42 -13.18 -1.93 4.85
N LYS A 43 -12.83 -2.57 3.73
CA LYS A 43 -13.66 -3.57 3.05
C LYS A 43 -12.85 -4.83 2.70
N ASN A 44 -13.55 -5.95 2.56
CA ASN A 44 -13.00 -7.23 2.10
C ASN A 44 -13.11 -7.38 0.58
N THR A 45 -13.11 -6.27 -0.13
CA THR A 45 -13.27 -6.20 -1.59
C THR A 45 -12.30 -5.15 -2.11
N LEU A 46 -11.93 -5.27 -3.38
CA LEU A 46 -11.20 -4.19 -4.07
C LEU A 46 -12.11 -2.97 -4.23
N SER A 47 -11.51 -1.80 -4.42
CA SER A 47 -12.26 -0.64 -4.85
C SER A 47 -12.90 -0.88 -6.24
N PRO A 48 -13.99 -0.18 -6.58
CA PRO A 48 -14.62 -0.29 -7.90
C PRO A 48 -13.63 -0.03 -9.04
N SER A 49 -12.77 0.97 -8.88
CA SER A 49 -11.67 1.31 -9.80
C SER A 49 -10.52 0.31 -9.80
N CYS A 50 -10.43 -0.60 -8.83
CA CYS A 50 -9.46 -1.69 -8.76
C CYS A 50 -10.04 -3.04 -9.22
N THR A 51 -11.29 -3.08 -9.67
CA THR A 51 -11.90 -4.32 -10.19
C THR A 51 -11.21 -4.83 -11.45
N ALA A 52 -11.39 -6.13 -11.73
CA ALA A 52 -10.71 -6.88 -12.80
C ALA A 52 -10.74 -6.25 -14.19
N LYS A 53 -11.63 -5.29 -14.49
CA LYS A 53 -11.59 -4.51 -15.74
C LYS A 53 -10.47 -3.46 -15.76
N SER A 54 -10.31 -2.70 -14.68
CA SER A 54 -9.31 -1.62 -14.56
C SER A 54 -7.94 -2.10 -14.05
N THR A 55 -7.91 -3.22 -13.32
CA THR A 55 -6.68 -3.93 -12.98
C THR A 55 -6.33 -5.04 -13.96
N SER A 56 -7.11 -5.26 -15.02
CA SER A 56 -6.95 -6.44 -15.91
C SER A 56 -5.49 -6.73 -16.26
N ARG A 57 -4.71 -5.70 -16.60
CA ARG A 57 -3.28 -5.85 -16.91
C ARG A 57 -2.43 -6.16 -15.69
N SER A 58 -2.38 -5.30 -14.66
CA SER A 58 -1.55 -5.55 -13.46
C SER A 58 -1.94 -6.83 -12.75
N PHE A 59 -3.24 -7.12 -12.67
CA PHE A 59 -3.78 -8.34 -12.08
C PHE A 59 -3.42 -9.58 -12.89
N SER A 60 -3.51 -9.54 -14.23
CA SER A 60 -3.06 -10.67 -15.06
C SER A 60 -1.55 -10.90 -15.01
N ILE A 61 -0.75 -9.89 -14.69
CA ILE A 61 0.69 -10.07 -14.44
C ILE A 61 0.92 -10.81 -13.11
N VAL A 62 0.25 -10.41 -12.03
CA VAL A 62 0.48 -11.02 -10.70
C VAL A 62 -0.26 -12.34 -10.48
N ASN A 63 -1.37 -12.56 -11.19
CA ASN A 63 -2.21 -13.75 -11.12
C ASN A 63 -2.61 -14.22 -12.53
N PRO A 64 -1.63 -14.72 -13.33
CA PRO A 64 -1.86 -15.06 -14.74
C PRO A 64 -2.89 -16.19 -14.94
N CYS A 65 -3.02 -17.07 -13.95
CA CYS A 65 -3.96 -18.19 -13.97
C CYS A 65 -5.34 -17.86 -13.38
N ASN A 66 -5.56 -16.60 -12.95
CA ASN A 66 -6.79 -16.17 -12.30
C ASN A 66 -7.22 -17.08 -11.14
N HIS A 67 -6.25 -17.51 -10.33
CA HIS A 67 -6.49 -18.31 -9.13
C HIS A 67 -7.20 -17.50 -8.05
N ILE A 68 -7.70 -18.21 -7.02
CA ILE A 68 -8.28 -17.55 -5.85
C ILE A 68 -7.31 -16.52 -5.26
N ALA A 69 -7.84 -15.34 -4.97
CA ALA A 69 -7.10 -14.22 -4.44
C ALA A 69 -7.86 -13.61 -3.26
N VAL A 70 -7.13 -12.98 -2.35
CA VAL A 70 -7.70 -12.33 -1.16
C VAL A 70 -7.63 -10.82 -1.36
N PRO A 71 -8.78 -10.16 -1.58
CA PRO A 71 -8.83 -8.71 -1.71
C PRO A 71 -9.08 -8.02 -0.37
N ASP A 72 -8.52 -6.84 -0.22
CA ASP A 72 -8.86 -5.88 0.84
C ASP A 72 -8.71 -4.44 0.36
N SER A 73 -9.49 -3.52 0.94
CA SER A 73 -9.33 -2.10 0.66
C SER A 73 -9.57 -1.23 1.89
N ILE A 74 -8.92 -0.06 1.90
CA ILE A 74 -8.96 0.95 2.95
C ILE A 74 -9.12 2.31 2.28
N SER A 75 -10.09 3.12 2.73
CA SER A 75 -10.32 4.44 2.13
C SER A 75 -10.66 5.53 3.14
N ILE A 76 -10.37 6.77 2.76
CA ILE A 76 -10.71 7.98 3.49
C ILE A 76 -11.07 9.10 2.50
N ASN A 77 -12.03 9.93 2.89
CA ASN A 77 -12.36 11.15 2.16
C ASN A 77 -11.61 12.33 2.79
N LEU A 78 -10.90 13.09 1.97
CA LEU A 78 -10.19 14.30 2.36
C LEU A 78 -10.82 15.52 1.69
N LEU A 79 -10.90 16.63 2.42
CA LEU A 79 -11.48 17.87 1.91
C LEU A 79 -10.49 18.60 1.00
N LYS A 80 -11.02 19.40 0.07
CA LYS A 80 -10.18 20.26 -0.79
C LYS A 80 -9.27 21.18 0.05
N SER A 81 -9.76 21.70 1.18
CA SER A 81 -8.98 22.55 2.10
C SER A 81 -7.79 21.85 2.76
N GLU A 82 -7.82 20.51 2.84
CA GLU A 82 -6.74 19.70 3.43
C GLU A 82 -5.69 19.32 2.40
N ILE A 83 -6.12 19.05 1.16
CA ILE A 83 -5.24 18.72 0.03
C ILE A 83 -4.60 19.98 -0.56
N GLY A 84 -5.29 21.12 -0.50
CA GLY A 84 -4.89 22.34 -1.18
C GLY A 84 -4.94 22.16 -2.70
N GLU A 85 -3.92 22.68 -3.38
CA GLU A 85 -3.80 22.68 -4.85
C GLU A 85 -2.96 21.50 -5.38
N LEU A 86 -2.78 20.44 -4.59
CA LEU A 86 -2.02 19.27 -5.04
C LEU A 86 -2.73 18.58 -6.21
N THR A 87 -1.94 18.25 -7.24
CA THR A 87 -2.35 17.39 -8.35
C THR A 87 -2.52 15.94 -7.89
N ASP A 88 -3.20 15.13 -8.70
CA ASP A 88 -3.40 13.70 -8.39
C ASP A 88 -2.06 12.96 -8.26
N GLU A 89 -1.11 13.27 -9.13
CA GLU A 89 0.23 12.68 -9.09
C GLU A 89 0.96 13.07 -7.81
N GLU A 90 0.91 14.33 -7.38
CA GLU A 90 1.53 14.77 -6.13
C GLU A 90 0.88 14.11 -4.92
N VAL A 91 -0.44 13.98 -4.91
CA VAL A 91 -1.18 13.28 -3.86
C VAL A 91 -0.72 11.82 -3.78
N LEU A 92 -0.69 11.10 -4.91
CA LEU A 92 -0.24 9.71 -4.95
C LEU A 92 1.25 9.55 -4.61
N ALA A 93 2.11 10.46 -5.06
CA ALA A 93 3.54 10.43 -4.77
C ALA A 93 3.83 10.67 -3.29
N ARG A 94 3.18 11.66 -2.67
CA ARG A 94 3.25 11.88 -1.21
C ARG A 94 2.71 10.68 -0.46
N PHE A 95 1.58 10.14 -0.88
CA PHE A 95 1.00 8.95 -0.26
C PHE A 95 1.96 7.78 -0.30
N LEU A 96 2.49 7.44 -1.48
CA LEU A 96 3.43 6.34 -1.69
C LEU A 96 4.70 6.53 -0.84
N LYS A 97 5.23 7.75 -0.79
CA LYS A 97 6.37 8.11 0.06
C LYS A 97 6.05 7.95 1.55
N GLY A 98 4.85 8.32 1.99
CA GLY A 98 4.41 8.10 3.36
C GLY A 98 4.26 6.60 3.67
N PHE A 99 3.58 5.87 2.80
CA PHE A 99 3.30 4.44 2.94
C PHE A 99 4.59 3.63 3.15
N PHE A 100 5.63 3.86 2.35
CA PHE A 100 6.91 3.15 2.48
C PHE A 100 7.97 3.87 3.33
N GLY A 101 7.79 5.16 3.61
CA GLY A 101 8.74 5.99 4.35
C GLY A 101 8.33 6.26 5.79
N GLY A 102 7.11 5.90 6.17
CA GLY A 102 6.52 6.16 7.46
C GLY A 102 7.01 5.21 8.55
N TRP A 103 6.54 5.48 9.77
CA TRP A 103 6.99 4.75 10.96
C TRP A 103 6.51 3.31 10.97
N SER A 104 5.35 3.01 10.37
CA SER A 104 4.82 1.64 10.36
C SER A 104 5.64 0.72 9.45
N PHE A 105 6.35 1.25 8.44
CA PHE A 105 7.23 0.48 7.56
C PHE A 105 8.67 0.33 8.10
N LEU A 106 8.97 0.94 9.25
CA LEU A 106 10.29 0.87 9.87
C LEU A 106 10.74 -0.57 10.23
N PRO A 107 9.86 -1.46 10.75
CA PRO A 107 10.25 -2.84 11.02
C PRO A 107 10.75 -3.58 9.77
N GLU A 108 10.03 -3.44 8.65
CA GLU A 108 10.36 -4.06 7.36
C GLU A 108 11.65 -3.48 6.80
N ARG A 109 11.86 -2.17 6.88
CA ARG A 109 13.12 -1.52 6.47
C ARG A 109 14.31 -2.07 7.27
N THR A 110 14.12 -2.25 8.57
CA THR A 110 15.15 -2.79 9.46
C THR A 110 15.44 -4.24 9.11
N LEU A 111 14.41 -5.03 8.86
CA LEU A 111 14.55 -6.43 8.43
C LEU A 111 15.27 -6.54 7.08
N PHE A 112 14.92 -5.72 6.09
CA PHE A 112 15.61 -5.70 4.79
C PHE A 112 17.08 -5.30 4.92
N GLY A 113 17.38 -4.30 5.75
CA GLY A 113 18.74 -3.91 6.07
C GLY A 113 19.53 -5.06 6.71
N ALA A 114 18.95 -5.72 7.71
CA ALA A 114 19.58 -6.83 8.41
C ALA A 114 19.83 -8.04 7.48
N LEU A 115 18.85 -8.42 6.66
CA LEU A 115 19.00 -9.51 5.69
C LEU A 115 20.10 -9.19 4.67
N ARG A 116 20.21 -7.93 4.25
CA ARG A 116 21.26 -7.49 3.33
C ARG A 116 22.65 -7.59 3.94
N LEU A 117 22.82 -7.25 5.23
CA LEU A 117 24.10 -7.39 5.92
C LEU A 117 24.60 -8.85 5.92
N VAL A 118 23.69 -9.82 5.83
CA VAL A 118 24.00 -11.25 5.71
C VAL A 118 23.89 -11.81 4.29
N GLY A 119 23.82 -10.94 3.26
CA GLY A 119 23.78 -11.33 1.86
C GLY A 119 22.47 -11.99 1.40
N ARG A 120 21.36 -11.80 2.12
CA ARG A 120 20.04 -12.36 1.81
C ARG A 120 19.04 -11.27 1.37
N SER A 121 18.10 -11.62 0.49
CA SER A 121 16.94 -10.80 0.11
C SER A 121 15.65 -11.43 0.65
N PHE A 122 14.67 -10.62 1.07
CA PHE A 122 13.42 -11.14 1.65
C PHE A 122 12.61 -11.90 0.58
N ILE A 123 12.15 -11.23 -0.49
CA ILE A 123 11.59 -11.83 -1.70
C ILE A 123 11.77 -10.83 -2.86
N PRO A 124 12.71 -11.03 -3.79
CA PRO A 124 12.82 -10.14 -4.94
C PRO A 124 11.60 -10.30 -5.84
N VAL A 125 11.14 -9.18 -6.41
CA VAL A 125 10.10 -9.19 -7.43
C VAL A 125 10.59 -9.92 -8.67
N GLY A 126 9.79 -10.87 -9.12
CA GLY A 126 10.08 -11.66 -10.30
C GLY A 126 8.81 -11.83 -11.11
N PHE A 127 8.60 -10.97 -12.09
CA PHE A 127 7.47 -11.10 -13.01
C PHE A 127 8.02 -11.30 -14.41
N THR A 128 7.48 -12.28 -15.11
CA THR A 128 8.01 -12.71 -16.41
C THR A 128 7.35 -12.02 -17.60
N VAL A 129 6.11 -11.56 -17.44
CA VAL A 129 5.29 -11.08 -18.56
C VAL A 129 5.34 -9.55 -18.68
N GLY A 130 5.84 -9.08 -19.83
CA GLY A 130 5.66 -7.69 -20.26
C GLY A 130 6.46 -6.65 -19.46
N ILE A 131 7.57 -7.04 -18.83
CA ILE A 131 8.44 -6.17 -18.05
C ILE A 131 9.80 -5.99 -18.75
N PRO A 132 10.23 -4.75 -19.04
CA PRO A 132 11.55 -4.47 -19.60
C PRO A 132 12.69 -4.94 -18.68
N THR A 133 13.79 -5.40 -19.27
CA THR A 133 14.98 -5.87 -18.54
C THR A 133 15.69 -4.73 -17.81
N ASP A 134 15.71 -3.54 -18.41
CA ASP A 134 16.35 -2.34 -17.87
C ASP A 134 15.33 -1.50 -17.10
N SER A 135 15.13 -1.87 -15.83
CA SER A 135 14.26 -1.14 -14.90
C SER A 135 15.08 -0.29 -13.95
N LEU A 136 14.71 0.99 -13.83
CA LEU A 136 15.29 1.89 -12.83
C LEU A 136 15.07 1.30 -11.42
N SER A 137 16.09 1.38 -10.57
CA SER A 137 16.02 0.83 -9.21
C SER A 137 16.17 1.92 -8.16
N LEU A 138 15.11 2.09 -7.36
CA LEU A 138 15.12 2.93 -6.16
C LEU A 138 15.49 2.06 -4.95
N SER A 139 16.50 2.47 -4.20
CA SER A 139 17.05 1.65 -3.12
C SER A 139 16.37 1.97 -1.78
N SER A 140 15.94 3.21 -1.58
CA SER A 140 15.39 3.72 -0.33
C SER A 140 14.04 4.40 -0.51
N PRO A 141 13.13 4.33 0.49
CA PRO A 141 11.91 5.14 0.50
C PRO A 141 12.18 6.65 0.47
N ASN A 142 13.38 7.09 0.87
CA ASN A 142 13.75 8.49 0.78
C ASN A 142 13.95 8.96 -0.67
N ASP A 143 14.28 8.03 -1.57
CA ASP A 143 14.50 8.28 -3.00
C ASP A 143 13.17 8.53 -3.74
N LEU A 144 12.02 8.19 -3.12
CA LEU A 144 10.71 8.52 -3.69
C LEU A 144 10.51 10.03 -3.71
N SER A 145 10.05 10.56 -4.84
CA SER A 145 9.68 11.97 -4.96
C SER A 145 8.38 12.27 -4.19
N LYS A 146 8.23 13.52 -3.74
CA LYS A 146 6.95 14.03 -3.21
C LYS A 146 6.02 14.52 -4.31
N THR A 147 6.51 14.66 -5.53
CA THR A 147 5.78 15.31 -6.63
C THR A 147 5.57 14.42 -7.84
N LYS A 148 6.37 13.37 -7.97
CA LYS A 148 6.34 12.45 -9.12
C LYS A 148 6.28 11.02 -8.65
N LEU A 149 5.46 10.23 -9.33
CA LEU A 149 5.42 8.80 -9.10
C LEU A 149 6.66 8.11 -9.70
N PRO A 150 7.05 6.94 -9.18
CA PRO A 150 8.05 6.12 -9.86
C PRO A 150 7.61 5.79 -11.27
N GLU A 151 8.57 5.77 -12.20
CA GLU A 151 8.29 5.37 -13.57
C GLU A 151 7.79 3.92 -13.61
N LYS A 152 6.95 3.62 -14.60
CA LYS A 152 6.45 2.28 -14.84
C LYS A 152 7.62 1.29 -14.98
N TYR A 153 7.48 0.13 -14.35
CA TYR A 153 8.47 -0.93 -14.20
C TYR A 153 9.66 -0.63 -13.28
N SER A 154 9.69 0.53 -12.62
CA SER A 154 10.74 0.81 -11.63
C SER A 154 10.69 -0.20 -10.48
N LYS A 155 11.85 -0.75 -10.12
CA LYS A 155 12.04 -1.61 -8.95
C LYS A 155 12.23 -0.73 -7.71
N LEU A 156 11.45 -1.00 -6.67
CA LEU A 156 11.49 -0.25 -5.42
C LEU A 156 12.12 -1.10 -4.31
N PHE A 157 12.88 -0.43 -3.46
CA PHE A 157 13.47 -0.95 -2.21
C PHE A 157 14.29 -2.21 -2.45
N HIS A 158 15.31 -2.09 -3.30
CA HIS A 158 16.18 -3.21 -3.72
C HIS A 158 15.41 -4.31 -4.46
N GLY A 159 14.32 -3.94 -5.15
CA GLY A 159 13.50 -4.86 -5.91
C GLY A 159 12.62 -5.75 -5.06
N ASN A 160 12.24 -5.36 -3.85
CA ASN A 160 11.16 -6.06 -3.12
C ASN A 160 9.77 -5.70 -3.64
N PHE A 161 9.66 -4.57 -4.36
CA PHE A 161 8.42 -4.12 -4.99
C PHE A 161 8.71 -3.59 -6.41
N MET A 162 7.67 -3.45 -7.22
CA MET A 162 7.76 -2.88 -8.56
C MET A 162 6.54 -2.04 -8.90
N ALA A 163 6.73 -0.86 -9.47
CA ALA A 163 5.63 -0.09 -10.04
C ALA A 163 5.19 -0.75 -11.36
N LEU A 164 4.06 -1.47 -11.38
CA LEU A 164 3.58 -2.15 -12.59
C LEU A 164 2.82 -1.23 -13.53
N ASP A 165 2.06 -0.29 -12.98
CA ASP A 165 1.23 0.60 -13.78
C ASP A 165 1.00 1.94 -13.07
N VAL A 166 0.83 2.98 -13.86
CA VAL A 166 0.57 4.34 -13.40
C VAL A 166 -0.40 4.97 -14.38
N SER A 167 -1.49 5.52 -13.86
CA SER A 167 -2.47 6.25 -14.65
C SER A 167 -2.82 7.54 -13.92
N ILE A 168 -2.52 8.68 -14.53
CA ILE A 168 -2.88 10.00 -14.00
C ILE A 168 -3.93 10.62 -14.91
N ARG A 169 -4.99 11.17 -14.32
CA ARG A 169 -6.03 11.90 -15.06
C ARG A 169 -5.42 13.13 -15.71
N ASP A 170 -5.45 13.20 -17.04
CA ASP A 170 -5.14 14.42 -17.78
C ASP A 170 -6.26 15.45 -17.57
N GLN A 171 -5.93 16.62 -17.04
CA GLN A 171 -6.87 17.74 -16.87
C GLN A 171 -7.18 18.48 -18.20
N GLY A 172 -6.76 17.94 -19.35
CA GLY A 172 -6.67 18.66 -20.62
C GLY A 172 -7.67 18.30 -21.71
N THR A 173 -8.59 17.36 -21.50
CA THR A 173 -9.47 16.88 -22.59
C THR A 173 -10.95 17.01 -22.23
N GLU A 174 -11.40 18.25 -21.98
CA GLU A 174 -12.76 18.61 -22.34
C GLU A 174 -12.83 18.86 -23.84
N ALA A 175 -13.15 17.82 -24.62
CA ALA A 175 -13.99 17.89 -25.81
C ALA A 175 -13.91 16.57 -26.61
N LEU A 176 -15.10 16.04 -26.91
CA LEU A 176 -15.40 15.19 -28.05
C LEU A 176 -15.07 13.68 -27.94
N SER A 177 -15.80 12.97 -27.09
CA SER A 177 -16.12 11.57 -27.40
C SER A 177 -17.52 11.18 -26.89
N ASN A 178 -18.50 11.28 -27.78
CA ASN A 178 -19.68 10.42 -27.74
C ASN A 178 -19.21 8.98 -27.96
N SER A 179 -18.75 8.32 -26.91
CA SER A 179 -18.53 6.88 -26.90
C SER A 179 -18.73 6.39 -25.48
N THR A 180 -19.61 5.42 -25.33
CA THR A 180 -20.01 4.69 -24.14
C THR A 180 -18.82 3.94 -23.51
N SER A 181 -17.85 4.68 -22.97
CA SER A 181 -16.75 4.19 -22.17
C SER A 181 -16.84 4.90 -20.83
N GLU A 182 -17.07 4.13 -19.77
CA GLU A 182 -17.14 4.61 -18.39
C GLU A 182 -15.89 5.45 -18.10
N ASN A 183 -16.07 6.77 -18.03
CA ASN A 183 -15.01 7.75 -17.79
C ASN A 183 -14.15 7.30 -16.60
N VAL A 184 -12.84 7.10 -16.82
CA VAL A 184 -11.89 6.80 -15.75
C VAL A 184 -11.72 8.07 -14.91
N THR A 185 -12.54 8.21 -13.87
CA THR A 185 -12.55 9.36 -12.95
C THR A 185 -11.45 9.29 -11.88
N THR A 186 -10.49 8.36 -12.00
CA THR A 186 -9.56 8.00 -10.94
C THR A 186 -8.12 7.91 -11.42
N SER A 187 -7.20 8.54 -10.72
CA SER A 187 -5.76 8.36 -10.90
C SER A 187 -5.25 7.27 -9.96
N PHE A 188 -4.28 6.46 -10.39
CA PHE A 188 -3.73 5.37 -9.57
C PHE A 188 -2.27 5.02 -9.87
N VAL A 189 -1.66 4.30 -8.92
CA VAL A 189 -0.40 3.57 -9.09
C VAL A 189 -0.52 2.15 -8.55
N ASP A 190 -0.01 1.21 -9.33
CA ASP A 190 0.02 -0.22 -9.05
C ASP A 190 1.43 -0.64 -8.64
N ILE A 191 1.58 -1.13 -7.42
CA ILE A 191 2.82 -1.61 -6.84
C ILE A 191 2.72 -3.12 -6.60
N ALA A 192 3.41 -3.92 -7.41
CA ALA A 192 3.43 -5.35 -7.24
C ALA A 192 4.55 -5.84 -6.32
N PHE A 193 4.33 -7.02 -5.77
CA PHE A 193 5.25 -7.74 -4.89
C PHE A 193 5.17 -9.25 -5.15
N GLY A 194 6.23 -9.96 -4.78
CA GLY A 194 6.32 -11.41 -4.99
C GLY A 194 6.75 -11.80 -6.40
N ASP A 195 6.48 -13.05 -6.79
CA ASP A 195 6.97 -13.63 -8.04
C ASP A 195 5.92 -14.53 -8.67
N ASP A 196 5.59 -14.32 -9.95
CA ASP A 196 4.56 -15.04 -10.70
C ASP A 196 4.88 -16.53 -10.88
N ARG A 197 6.14 -16.94 -10.66
CA ARG A 197 6.59 -18.34 -10.72
C ARG A 197 6.66 -19.00 -9.34
N ARG A 198 6.34 -18.29 -8.26
CA ARG A 198 6.46 -18.78 -6.88
C ARG A 198 5.09 -18.93 -6.22
N GLY A 199 5.07 -19.39 -4.98
CA GLY A 199 3.82 -19.60 -4.22
C GLY A 199 3.12 -18.31 -3.76
N PHE A 200 3.64 -17.13 -4.05
CA PHE A 200 3.11 -15.86 -3.55
C PHE A 200 3.43 -14.69 -4.48
N ALA A 201 2.38 -13.99 -4.90
CA ALA A 201 2.43 -12.73 -5.62
C ALA A 201 1.21 -11.88 -5.28
N GLY A 202 1.31 -10.58 -5.51
CA GLY A 202 0.19 -9.68 -5.30
C GLY A 202 0.46 -8.27 -5.76
N LEU A 203 -0.55 -7.43 -5.53
CA LEU A 203 -0.61 -6.06 -6.01
C LEU A 203 -1.19 -5.16 -4.92
N HIS A 204 -0.57 -4.00 -4.74
CA HIS A 204 -1.11 -2.86 -4.02
C HIS A 204 -1.47 -1.77 -5.01
N ARG A 205 -2.73 -1.33 -5.03
CA ARG A 205 -3.16 -0.15 -5.78
C ARG A 205 -3.38 1.01 -4.83
N LEU A 206 -2.74 2.13 -5.11
CA LEU A 206 -3.04 3.42 -4.50
C LEU A 206 -3.83 4.24 -5.51
N GLU A 207 -4.98 4.75 -5.10
CA GLU A 207 -5.85 5.49 -5.99
C GLU A 207 -6.37 6.77 -5.34
N VAL A 208 -6.61 7.76 -6.20
CA VAL A 208 -7.23 9.03 -5.86
C VAL A 208 -8.37 9.29 -6.84
N SER A 209 -9.55 9.58 -6.29
CA SER A 209 -10.74 9.98 -7.05
C SER A 209 -11.15 11.37 -6.60
N ARG A 210 -11.29 12.32 -7.53
CA ARG A 210 -11.81 13.65 -7.18
C ARG A 210 -13.33 13.61 -7.11
N ASN A 211 -13.89 14.11 -6.01
CA ASN A 211 -15.33 14.26 -5.85
C ASN A 211 -15.70 15.71 -6.21
N GLU A 212 -15.91 15.97 -7.50
CA GLU A 212 -16.23 17.31 -8.00
C GLU A 212 -17.65 17.76 -7.59
N ASP A 213 -18.57 16.81 -7.36
CA ASP A 213 -19.97 17.07 -6.99
C ASP A 213 -20.22 17.31 -5.49
N ALA A 214 -19.19 17.17 -4.63
CA ALA A 214 -19.35 17.39 -3.20
C ALA A 214 -19.31 18.90 -2.88
N GLU A 215 -20.20 19.40 -2.01
CA GLU A 215 -20.28 20.84 -1.66
C GLU A 215 -18.95 21.46 -1.19
N GLN A 216 -18.07 20.66 -0.57
CA GLN A 216 -16.75 21.09 -0.10
C GLN A 216 -15.61 20.65 -1.04
N GLY A 217 -15.94 20.00 -2.15
CA GLY A 217 -15.03 19.26 -3.02
C GLY A 217 -14.19 18.25 -2.24
N GLY A 218 -13.14 17.75 -2.90
CA GLY A 218 -12.10 16.97 -2.24
C GLY A 218 -11.74 15.71 -3.01
N VAL A 219 -11.09 14.79 -2.30
CA VAL A 219 -10.60 13.54 -2.88
C VAL A 219 -10.93 12.34 -2.00
N THR A 220 -11.23 11.23 -2.63
CA THR A 220 -11.25 9.92 -2.00
C THR A 220 -9.88 9.29 -2.21
N LEU A 221 -9.15 9.04 -1.12
CA LEU A 221 -7.95 8.20 -1.16
C LEU A 221 -8.34 6.77 -0.84
N CYS A 222 -7.82 5.83 -1.62
CA CYS A 222 -8.03 4.43 -1.37
C CYS A 222 -6.76 3.62 -1.64
N TYR A 223 -6.55 2.64 -0.78
CA TYR A 223 -5.55 1.60 -0.89
C TYR A 223 -6.29 0.29 -1.09
N SER A 224 -6.03 -0.40 -2.18
CA SER A 224 -6.49 -1.76 -2.41
C SER A 224 -5.30 -2.70 -2.44
N SER A 225 -5.49 -3.90 -1.93
CA SER A 225 -4.50 -4.95 -1.95
C SER A 225 -5.13 -6.25 -2.40
N VAL A 226 -4.35 -7.03 -3.14
CA VAL A 226 -4.69 -8.38 -3.53
C VAL A 226 -3.49 -9.29 -3.44
N SER A 227 -3.70 -10.47 -2.88
CA SER A 227 -2.67 -11.50 -2.72
C SER A 227 -3.18 -12.83 -3.25
N CYS A 228 -2.33 -13.57 -3.96
CA CYS A 228 -2.67 -14.86 -4.54
C CYS A 228 -1.48 -15.82 -4.54
N ASN A 229 -1.74 -17.09 -4.84
CA ASN A 229 -0.72 -18.04 -5.24
C ASN A 229 -0.81 -18.22 -6.77
N PRO A 230 0.16 -17.68 -7.54
CA PRO A 230 0.07 -17.71 -9.00
C PRO A 230 0.30 -19.12 -9.55
N THR A 231 0.96 -20.02 -8.80
CA THR A 231 1.30 -21.39 -9.26
C THR A 231 0.26 -22.46 -8.92
N ARG A 232 -0.53 -22.26 -7.87
CA ARG A 232 -1.53 -23.22 -7.39
C ARG A 232 -2.80 -22.50 -6.99
N ASN A 233 -3.96 -23.06 -7.33
CA ASN A 233 -5.26 -22.49 -6.96
C ASN A 233 -5.61 -22.71 -5.48
N VAL A 234 -4.80 -22.12 -4.59
CA VAL A 234 -4.91 -22.17 -3.13
C VAL A 234 -4.54 -20.80 -2.54
N LEU A 235 -4.94 -20.54 -1.31
CA LEU A 235 -4.49 -19.34 -0.62
C LEU A 235 -2.98 -19.42 -0.36
N PRO A 236 -2.21 -18.34 -0.57
CA PRO A 236 -0.77 -18.36 -0.33
C PRO A 236 -0.41 -18.47 1.16
N PHE A 237 -1.32 -18.06 2.05
CA PHE A 237 -1.13 -18.03 3.49
C PHE A 237 -2.41 -18.37 4.28
N PRO A 238 -2.31 -18.74 5.56
CA PRO A 238 -3.48 -18.94 6.41
C PRO A 238 -4.19 -17.62 6.75
N GLY A 239 -5.47 -17.70 7.14
CA GLY A 239 -6.33 -16.54 7.41
C GLY A 239 -5.77 -15.52 8.41
N LEU A 240 -5.02 -15.98 9.43
CA LEU A 240 -4.39 -15.11 10.42
C LEU A 240 -3.39 -14.12 9.78
N VAL A 241 -2.65 -14.56 8.76
CA VAL A 241 -1.70 -13.70 8.04
C VAL A 241 -2.44 -12.60 7.28
N PHE A 242 -3.60 -12.89 6.70
CA PHE A 242 -4.43 -11.87 6.04
C PHE A 242 -5.08 -10.89 7.02
N ALA A 243 -5.46 -11.36 8.22
CA ALA A 243 -5.93 -10.48 9.28
C ALA A 243 -4.82 -9.51 9.74
N PHE A 244 -3.60 -10.03 9.94
CA PHE A 244 -2.42 -9.22 10.22
C PHE A 244 -2.12 -8.24 9.09
N HIS A 245 -2.11 -8.70 7.84
CA HIS A 245 -1.90 -7.87 6.66
C HIS A 245 -2.88 -6.69 6.61
N ARG A 246 -4.17 -6.91 6.90
CA ARG A 246 -5.16 -5.83 6.92
C ARG A 246 -4.90 -4.82 8.03
N TRP A 247 -4.57 -5.29 9.24
CA TRP A 247 -4.20 -4.42 10.35
C TRP A 247 -2.96 -3.59 10.01
N TYR A 248 -1.95 -4.24 9.42
CA TYR A 248 -0.70 -3.61 9.03
C TYR A 248 -0.91 -2.61 7.88
N GLY A 249 -1.72 -2.97 6.89
CA GLY A 249 -2.15 -2.11 5.80
C GLY A 249 -2.87 -0.84 6.28
N MET A 250 -3.65 -0.91 7.37
CA MET A 250 -4.22 0.29 8.00
C MET A 250 -3.13 1.21 8.55
N CYS A 251 -2.11 0.67 9.21
CA CYS A 251 -1.01 1.47 9.76
C CYS A 251 -0.23 2.17 8.62
N LEU A 252 0.09 1.45 7.55
CA LEU A 252 0.73 2.01 6.36
C LEU A 252 -0.14 3.02 5.62
N PHE A 253 -1.45 2.76 5.53
CA PHE A 253 -2.41 3.70 4.95
C PHE A 253 -2.41 5.03 5.69
N ARG A 254 -2.37 4.99 7.04
CA ARG A 254 -2.28 6.21 7.86
C ARG A 254 -0.98 6.96 7.63
N ASP A 255 0.16 6.26 7.47
CA ASP A 255 1.44 6.90 7.10
C ASP A 255 1.34 7.60 5.75
N GLY A 256 0.70 6.98 4.76
CA GLY A 256 0.44 7.57 3.45
C GLY A 256 -0.40 8.84 3.56
N VAL A 257 -1.56 8.76 4.23
CA VAL A 257 -2.46 9.90 4.43
C VAL A 257 -1.77 11.05 5.18
N GLU A 258 -1.03 10.73 6.24
CA GLU A 258 -0.29 11.74 7.01
C GLU A 258 0.72 12.49 6.13
N MET A 259 1.41 11.79 5.23
CA MET A 259 2.37 12.41 4.31
C MET A 259 1.70 13.31 3.26
N VAL A 260 0.47 12.99 2.84
CA VAL A 260 -0.34 13.87 1.96
C VAL A 260 -0.69 15.18 2.68
N LEU A 261 -1.08 15.09 3.95
CA LEU A 261 -1.55 16.23 4.76
C LEU A 261 -0.41 17.14 5.26
N ARG A 262 0.85 16.68 5.22
CA ARG A 262 2.01 17.50 5.57
C ARG A 262 2.25 18.55 4.49
N LYS A 263 2.07 19.82 4.85
CA LYS A 263 2.34 20.97 3.98
C LYS A 263 3.84 21.10 3.70
#